data_AF-A0A7J9SXE0-F1
#
_entry.id   AF-A0A7J9SXE0-F1
#
_cell.length_a   1.000
_cell.length_b   1.000
_cell.length_c   1.000
_cell.angle_alpha   90.00
_cell.angle_beta   90.00
_cell.angle_gamma   90.00
#
_symmetry.space_group_name_H-M   'P 1'
#
loop_
_entity.id
_entity.type
_entity.pdbx_description
1 polymer ?
#
loop_
_entity_poly.entity_id
_entity_poly.type
_entity_poly.pdbx_seq_one_letter_code
_entity_poly.pdbx_strand_id
1 'polypeptide(L)'
;MKRIDISQSGKKEEKILKIIDHFKNSRDIVTIPPVKIIDLDIEDKKLSEEKRIDLFSNLTTQQLSNVLGKLNLLKSGQKDILIYRLANCQYNEITILNVTKLDDIKSTSRKLELQVSGTKTNLINDLIRYYSDLIIKESKLPTKELANYYIELSCQDARIYPQADNSEVISTASIALDFERVTKYLFKNVFKLEIKTQRFGKEDPDGIIKDDEGNLFFYECKTVLNPPYKMPIAHRLQIRNYIEKISKTKDKENFKGYIIISHSFSDNIMNKIEAVNSPLDAPICVIEARDLAAFAKKWETNFPIDTFPIKQIVKNGIVTLKDFDQALH
;
A
#
# COMPACT_ATOMS: atom_id res chain seq x y z
N MET A 1 12.99 1.09 -41.24
CA MET A 1 12.30 2.08 -42.11
C MET A 1 11.80 1.47 -43.44
N LYS A 2 11.28 0.24 -43.44
CA LYS A 2 10.59 -0.38 -44.61
C LYS A 2 9.08 -0.59 -44.36
N ARG A 3 8.56 -0.10 -43.22
CA ARG A 3 7.16 -0.27 -42.78
C ARG A 3 6.30 0.98 -42.96
N ILE A 4 6.88 2.06 -43.50
CA ILE A 4 6.16 3.29 -43.79
C ILE A 4 6.47 3.59 -45.25
N ASP A 5 5.43 3.69 -46.07
CA ASP A 5 5.49 3.77 -47.53
C ASP A 5 5.94 5.17 -48.00
N ILE A 6 7.09 5.62 -47.49
CA ILE A 6 7.67 6.93 -47.78
C ILE A 6 8.82 6.69 -48.77
N SER A 7 8.63 7.18 -50.00
CA SER A 7 9.66 7.20 -51.05
C SER A 7 10.98 7.78 -50.51
N GLN A 8 12.07 7.02 -50.63
CA GLN A 8 13.37 7.32 -50.02
C GLN A 8 14.27 8.28 -50.84
N SER A 9 13.79 8.78 -51.98
CA SER A 9 14.54 9.69 -52.86
C SER A 9 14.12 11.16 -52.67
N GLY A 10 15.08 12.10 -52.78
CA GLY A 10 14.87 13.55 -52.62
C GLY A 10 15.92 14.24 -51.73
N LYS A 11 16.00 15.58 -51.80
CA LYS A 11 16.92 16.38 -50.96
C LYS A 11 16.46 16.38 -49.50
N LYS A 12 17.39 16.66 -48.56
CA LYS A 12 17.17 16.49 -47.11
C LYS A 12 15.98 17.31 -46.60
N GLU A 13 15.75 18.52 -47.12
CA GLU A 13 14.61 19.35 -46.72
C GLU A 13 13.25 18.74 -47.11
N GLU A 14 13.14 18.11 -48.29
CA GLU A 14 11.90 17.46 -48.75
C GLU A 14 11.54 16.25 -47.90
N LYS A 15 12.54 15.52 -47.39
CA LYS A 15 12.31 14.36 -46.51
C LYS A 15 11.71 14.80 -45.17
N ILE A 16 12.16 15.93 -44.63
CA ILE A 16 11.64 16.47 -43.37
C ILE A 16 10.18 16.90 -43.54
N LEU A 17 9.85 17.60 -44.62
CA LEU A 17 8.48 18.02 -44.91
C LEU A 17 7.51 16.83 -45.07
N LYS A 18 7.94 15.77 -45.77
CA LYS A 18 7.13 14.55 -45.94
C LYS A 18 6.88 13.81 -44.64
N ILE A 19 7.85 13.78 -43.72
CA ILE A 19 7.68 13.19 -42.39
C ILE A 19 6.68 14.02 -41.58
N ILE A 20 6.80 15.35 -41.58
CA ILE A 20 5.88 16.23 -40.86
C ILE A 20 4.43 16.08 -41.38
N ASP A 21 4.25 16.00 -42.70
CA ASP A 21 2.93 15.81 -43.31
C ASP A 21 2.32 14.43 -42.99
N HIS A 22 3.16 13.39 -42.92
CA HIS A 22 2.72 12.05 -42.50
C HIS A 22 2.18 12.03 -41.07
N PHE A 23 2.86 12.71 -40.13
CA PHE A 23 2.43 12.79 -38.73
C PHE A 23 1.26 13.75 -38.51
N LYS A 24 1.12 14.83 -39.30
CA LYS A 24 -0.01 15.76 -39.19
C LYS A 24 -1.34 15.18 -39.65
N ASN A 25 -1.32 14.23 -40.58
CA ASN A 25 -2.53 13.64 -41.16
C ASN A 25 -3.06 12.41 -40.39
N SER A 26 -2.52 12.11 -39.20
CA SER A 26 -3.02 11.06 -38.28
C SER A 26 -3.18 9.66 -38.92
N ARG A 27 -2.46 9.38 -40.02
CA ARG A 27 -2.54 8.11 -40.76
C ARG A 27 -1.88 6.93 -40.03
N ASP A 28 -1.25 7.20 -38.89
CA ASP A 28 -0.62 6.21 -37.99
C ASP A 28 -1.51 5.83 -36.80
N ILE A 29 -2.70 6.43 -36.65
CA ILE A 29 -3.66 5.99 -35.63
C ILE A 29 -4.36 4.74 -36.15
N VAL A 30 -3.68 3.59 -36.00
CA VAL A 30 -4.40 2.32 -35.88
C VAL A 30 -5.23 2.47 -34.61
N THR A 31 -6.55 2.53 -34.75
CA THR A 31 -7.48 2.32 -33.63
C THR A 31 -7.13 0.98 -33.02
N ILE A 32 -6.39 1.01 -31.91
CA ILE A 32 -6.13 -0.18 -31.12
C ILE A 32 -7.53 -0.66 -30.70
N PRO A 33 -7.98 -1.86 -31.12
CA PRO A 33 -9.25 -2.37 -30.64
C PRO A 33 -9.22 -2.35 -29.11
N PRO A 34 -10.34 -2.02 -28.44
CA PRO A 34 -10.37 -1.95 -26.99
C PRO A 34 -9.75 -3.24 -26.45
N VAL A 35 -8.67 -3.10 -25.68
CA VAL A 35 -8.01 -4.22 -25.03
C VAL A 35 -9.12 -4.94 -24.27
N LYS A 36 -9.45 -6.16 -24.70
CA LYS A 36 -10.28 -7.06 -23.89
C LYS A 36 -9.61 -7.09 -22.53
N ILE A 37 -10.25 -6.49 -21.54
CA ILE A 37 -9.89 -6.68 -20.14
C ILE A 37 -10.03 -8.18 -19.95
N ILE A 38 -8.91 -8.87 -19.91
CA ILE A 38 -8.89 -10.26 -19.47
C ILE A 38 -9.33 -10.16 -18.02
N ASP A 39 -10.51 -10.66 -17.70
CA ASP A 39 -10.87 -10.99 -16.33
C ASP A 39 -9.80 -11.96 -15.85
N LEU A 40 -8.80 -11.43 -15.15
CA LEU A 40 -7.88 -12.26 -14.42
C LEU A 40 -8.74 -12.89 -13.32
N ASP A 41 -8.90 -14.21 -13.33
CA ASP A 41 -9.50 -14.95 -12.22
C ASP A 41 -8.65 -14.65 -10.97
N ILE A 42 -9.10 -13.67 -10.19
CA ILE A 42 -8.52 -13.35 -8.89
C ILE A 42 -9.00 -14.44 -7.95
N GLU A 43 -8.08 -15.25 -7.45
CA GLU A 43 -8.40 -16.29 -6.50
C GLU A 43 -8.79 -15.67 -5.14
N ASP A 44 -9.81 -16.24 -4.50
CA ASP A 44 -10.19 -15.85 -3.15
C ASP A 44 -9.04 -16.11 -2.17
N LYS A 45 -8.57 -15.04 -1.53
CA LYS A 45 -7.46 -15.04 -0.58
C LYS A 45 -7.98 -15.39 0.81
N LYS A 46 -7.30 -16.32 1.49
CA LYS A 46 -7.69 -16.77 2.84
C LYS A 46 -7.07 -15.93 3.94
N LEU A 47 -5.96 -15.26 3.67
CA LEU A 47 -5.24 -14.45 4.63
C LEU A 47 -5.33 -12.97 4.26
N SER A 48 -5.37 -12.10 5.27
CA SER A 48 -5.22 -10.65 5.06
C SER A 48 -3.84 -10.33 4.47
N GLU A 49 -3.69 -9.15 3.87
CA GLU A 49 -2.42 -8.77 3.24
C GLU A 49 -1.24 -8.86 4.21
N GLU A 50 -1.41 -8.38 5.44
CA GLU A 50 -0.39 -8.35 6.49
C GLU A 50 0.08 -9.77 6.83
N LYS A 51 -0.88 -10.70 6.98
CA LYS A 51 -0.60 -12.11 7.26
C LYS A 51 0.10 -12.81 6.10
N ARG A 52 -0.19 -12.42 4.86
CA ARG A 52 0.50 -12.95 3.67
C ARG A 52 1.92 -12.41 3.57
N ILE A 53 2.11 -11.12 3.82
CA ILE A 53 3.44 -10.50 3.88
C ILE A 53 4.27 -11.24 4.93
N ASP A 54 3.72 -11.52 6.11
CA ASP A 54 4.43 -12.22 7.17
C ASP A 54 4.71 -13.70 6.85
N LEU A 55 3.75 -14.41 6.24
CA LEU A 55 3.96 -15.75 5.71
C LEU A 55 5.12 -15.79 4.70
N PHE A 56 5.16 -14.85 3.76
CA PHE A 56 6.18 -14.83 2.71
C PHE A 56 7.51 -14.22 3.18
N SER A 57 7.52 -13.43 4.26
CA SER A 57 8.75 -12.89 4.87
C SER A 57 9.68 -14.00 5.38
N ASN A 58 9.11 -15.16 5.74
CA ASN A 58 9.83 -16.33 6.19
C ASN A 58 10.64 -17.04 5.10
N LEU A 59 10.36 -16.74 3.83
CA LEU A 59 11.09 -17.26 2.67
C LEU A 59 12.33 -16.40 2.37
N THR A 60 13.37 -17.02 1.82
CA THR A 60 14.57 -16.35 1.32
C THR A 60 14.32 -15.70 -0.05
N THR A 61 15.14 -14.73 -0.43
CA THR A 61 15.08 -14.09 -1.76
C THR A 61 15.10 -15.12 -2.90
N GLN A 62 15.92 -16.16 -2.78
CA GLN A 62 16.01 -17.22 -3.79
C GLN A 62 14.71 -18.05 -3.87
N GLN A 63 14.11 -18.39 -2.72
CA GLN A 63 12.83 -19.11 -2.67
C GLN A 63 11.71 -18.28 -3.29
N LEU A 64 11.61 -16.99 -2.92
CA LEU A 64 10.61 -16.06 -3.46
C LEU A 64 10.76 -15.91 -4.99
N SER A 65 11.99 -15.73 -5.48
CA SER A 65 12.29 -15.66 -6.92
C SER A 65 11.88 -16.94 -7.66
N ASN A 66 12.13 -18.11 -7.07
CA ASN A 66 11.74 -19.40 -7.66
C ASN A 66 10.22 -19.56 -7.75
N VAL A 67 9.49 -19.18 -6.69
CA VAL A 67 8.01 -19.20 -6.64
C VAL A 67 7.45 -18.26 -7.70
N LEU A 68 7.92 -17.00 -7.75
CA LEU A 68 7.52 -16.03 -8.77
C LEU A 68 7.77 -16.55 -10.20
N GLY A 69 8.93 -17.17 -10.44
CA GLY A 69 9.25 -17.76 -11.74
C GLY A 69 8.29 -18.88 -12.14
N LYS A 70 7.88 -19.75 -11.21
CA LYS A 70 6.89 -20.81 -11.47
C LYS A 70 5.49 -20.27 -11.76
N LEU A 71 5.18 -19.09 -11.24
CA LEU A 71 3.92 -18.38 -11.48
C LEU A 71 3.99 -17.44 -12.70
N ASN A 72 5.07 -17.48 -13.49
CA ASN A 72 5.32 -16.58 -14.61
C ASN A 72 5.28 -15.08 -14.24
N LEU A 73 5.61 -14.76 -12.99
CA LEU A 73 5.76 -13.40 -12.48
C LEU A 73 7.22 -12.96 -12.56
N LEU A 74 7.45 -11.65 -12.54
CA LEU A 74 8.81 -11.10 -12.51
C LEU A 74 9.59 -11.67 -11.31
N LYS A 75 10.80 -12.16 -11.55
CA LYS A 75 11.64 -12.83 -10.55
C LYS A 75 12.75 -11.97 -9.95
N SER A 76 13.01 -10.80 -10.56
CA SER A 76 14.04 -9.87 -10.09
C SER A 76 13.50 -8.87 -9.06
N GLY A 77 14.40 -8.42 -8.19
CA GLY A 77 14.13 -7.42 -7.16
C GLY A 77 14.75 -7.78 -5.81
N GLN A 78 14.78 -6.80 -4.92
CA GLN A 78 15.07 -7.02 -3.50
C GLN A 78 13.96 -7.87 -2.86
N LYS A 79 14.28 -8.54 -1.74
CA LYS A 79 13.39 -9.50 -1.05
C LYS A 79 11.98 -8.95 -0.87
N ASP A 80 11.84 -7.70 -0.44
CA ASP A 80 10.54 -7.12 -0.13
C ASP A 80 9.71 -6.80 -1.36
N ILE A 81 10.36 -6.49 -2.49
CA ILE A 81 9.68 -6.37 -3.78
C ILE A 81 9.12 -7.72 -4.20
N LEU A 82 9.84 -8.82 -3.92
CA LEU A 82 9.39 -10.17 -4.23
C LEU A 82 8.24 -10.60 -3.31
N ILE A 83 8.35 -10.32 -2.00
CA ILE A 83 7.28 -10.55 -1.00
C ILE A 83 6.04 -9.78 -1.41
N TYR A 84 6.18 -8.48 -1.62
CA TYR A 84 5.10 -7.59 -2.02
C TYR A 84 4.40 -8.12 -3.28
N ARG A 85 5.18 -8.53 -4.29
CA ARG A 85 4.66 -9.08 -5.55
C ARG A 85 3.87 -10.37 -5.34
N LEU A 86 4.32 -11.26 -4.45
CA LEU A 86 3.60 -12.49 -4.10
C LEU A 86 2.37 -12.21 -3.25
N ALA A 87 2.46 -11.28 -2.30
CA ALA A 87 1.36 -10.86 -1.43
C ALA A 87 0.28 -10.08 -2.20
N ASN A 88 0.55 -9.59 -3.40
CA ASN A 88 -0.42 -8.78 -4.16
C ASN A 88 -0.74 -9.32 -5.56
N CYS A 89 -0.28 -10.52 -5.90
CA CYS A 89 -0.68 -11.16 -7.15
C CYS A 89 -2.12 -11.71 -7.08
N GLN A 90 -2.58 -12.22 -8.21
CA GLN A 90 -3.90 -12.82 -8.40
C GLN A 90 -4.06 -14.19 -7.74
N TYR A 91 -2.95 -14.86 -7.40
CA TYR A 91 -2.96 -16.20 -6.80
C TYR A 91 -3.14 -16.12 -5.28
N ASN A 92 -3.88 -17.07 -4.71
CA ASN A 92 -4.04 -17.24 -3.27
C ASN A 92 -2.87 -18.01 -2.64
N GLU A 93 -2.91 -18.13 -1.31
CA GLU A 93 -1.84 -18.74 -0.53
C GLU A 93 -1.65 -20.22 -0.84
N ILE A 94 -2.74 -20.93 -1.16
CA ILE A 94 -2.69 -22.35 -1.51
C ILE A 94 -1.94 -22.54 -2.82
N THR A 95 -2.29 -21.77 -3.85
CA THR A 95 -1.64 -21.83 -5.17
C THR A 95 -0.16 -21.45 -5.07
N ILE A 96 0.15 -20.37 -4.33
CA ILE A 96 1.52 -19.92 -4.11
C ILE A 96 2.34 -20.99 -3.36
N LEU A 97 1.84 -21.53 -2.25
CA LEU A 97 2.57 -22.54 -1.48
C LEU A 97 2.64 -23.88 -2.22
N ASN A 98 1.68 -24.21 -3.07
CA ASN A 98 1.71 -25.42 -3.90
C ASN A 98 2.84 -25.41 -4.92
N VAL A 99 3.30 -24.25 -5.39
CA VAL A 99 4.48 -24.17 -6.27
C VAL A 99 5.80 -24.09 -5.49
N THR A 100 5.78 -23.71 -4.22
CA THR A 100 6.94 -23.71 -3.30
C THR A 100 7.48 -25.13 -3.09
N LYS A 101 8.80 -25.32 -2.97
CA LYS A 101 9.36 -26.68 -2.77
C LYS A 101 8.95 -27.21 -1.39
N LEU A 102 8.78 -28.53 -1.28
CA LEU A 102 8.37 -29.15 -0.01
C LEU A 102 9.37 -28.87 1.13
N ASP A 103 10.68 -28.87 0.84
CA ASP A 103 11.70 -28.58 1.84
C ASP A 103 11.65 -27.12 2.33
N ASP A 104 11.28 -26.18 1.47
CA ASP A 104 11.10 -24.77 1.82
C ASP A 104 9.87 -24.60 2.74
N ILE A 105 8.79 -25.32 2.46
CA ILE A 105 7.59 -25.37 3.32
C ILE A 105 7.96 -25.95 4.68
N LYS A 106 8.63 -27.11 4.71
CA LYS A 106 9.08 -27.73 5.97
C LYS A 106 10.03 -26.83 6.76
N SER A 107 10.93 -26.12 6.08
CA SER A 107 11.82 -25.15 6.72
C SER A 107 11.03 -24.01 7.36
N THR A 108 10.02 -23.49 6.68
CA THR A 108 9.13 -22.45 7.21
C THR A 108 8.31 -22.96 8.39
N SER A 109 7.68 -24.13 8.26
CA SER A 109 6.96 -24.78 9.36
C SER A 109 7.84 -24.99 10.59
N ARG A 110 9.10 -25.38 10.41
CA ARG A 110 10.06 -25.55 11.51
C ARG A 110 10.38 -24.23 12.22
N LYS A 111 10.53 -23.13 11.47
CA LYS A 111 10.77 -21.79 12.06
C LYS A 111 9.60 -21.32 12.92
N LEU A 112 8.39 -21.74 12.57
CA LEU A 112 7.14 -21.40 13.25
C LEU A 112 6.74 -22.45 14.30
N GLU A 113 7.64 -23.40 14.61
CA GLU A 113 7.39 -24.50 15.57
C GLU A 113 6.17 -25.36 15.24
N LEU A 114 5.81 -25.45 13.95
CA LEU A 114 4.71 -26.28 13.44
C LEU A 114 5.19 -27.70 13.13
N GLN A 115 4.22 -28.61 12.98
CA GLN A 115 4.48 -29.99 12.57
C GLN A 115 5.14 -30.00 11.17
N VAL A 116 6.26 -30.75 11.03
CA VAL A 116 7.05 -30.82 9.78
C VAL A 116 6.88 -32.15 9.03
N SER A 117 6.11 -33.07 9.60
CA SER A 117 5.77 -34.38 9.02
C SER A 117 4.41 -34.32 8.34
N GLY A 118 4.27 -34.96 7.19
CA GLY A 118 2.98 -35.10 6.50
C GLY A 118 3.07 -34.86 5.00
N THR A 119 1.91 -34.90 4.34
CA THR A 119 1.79 -34.53 2.93
C THR A 119 1.99 -33.03 2.77
N LYS A 120 2.41 -32.61 1.57
CA LYS A 120 2.57 -31.17 1.26
C LYS A 120 1.28 -30.38 1.52
N THR A 121 0.13 -30.94 1.13
CA THR A 121 -1.18 -30.33 1.35
C THR A 121 -1.47 -30.09 2.82
N ASN A 122 -1.15 -31.05 3.69
CA ASN A 122 -1.35 -30.89 5.14
C ASN A 122 -0.48 -29.75 5.69
N LEU A 123 0.81 -29.72 5.33
CA LEU A 123 1.72 -28.68 5.77
C LEU A 123 1.30 -27.28 5.30
N ILE A 124 0.76 -27.17 4.08
CA ILE A 124 0.20 -25.91 3.56
C ILE A 124 -1.02 -25.50 4.38
N ASN A 125 -1.96 -26.42 4.63
CA ASN A 125 -3.15 -26.13 5.42
C ASN A 125 -2.78 -25.73 6.86
N ASP A 126 -1.79 -26.37 7.47
CA ASP A 126 -1.32 -26.04 8.81
C ASP A 126 -0.68 -24.65 8.86
N LEU A 127 0.12 -24.28 7.84
CA LEU A 127 0.65 -22.91 7.72
C LEU A 127 -0.48 -21.89 7.56
N ILE A 128 -1.43 -22.13 6.65
CA ILE A 128 -2.54 -21.20 6.44
C ILE A 128 -3.38 -21.08 7.72
N ARG A 129 -3.66 -22.19 8.40
CA ARG A 129 -4.38 -22.17 9.68
C ARG A 129 -3.61 -21.39 10.74
N TYR A 130 -2.31 -21.63 10.89
CA TYR A 130 -1.46 -20.90 11.83
C TYR A 130 -1.59 -19.38 11.62
N TYR A 131 -1.44 -18.90 10.38
CA TYR A 131 -1.57 -17.47 10.09
C TYR A 131 -3.01 -16.98 10.18
N SER A 132 -4.01 -17.79 9.81
CA SER A 132 -5.43 -17.47 9.96
C SER A 132 -5.79 -17.23 11.42
N ASP A 133 -5.30 -18.10 12.31
CA ASP A 133 -5.55 -18.06 13.75
C ASP A 133 -4.65 -17.05 14.48
N LEU A 134 -3.59 -16.56 13.81
CA LEU A 134 -2.69 -15.57 14.35
C LEU A 134 -3.47 -14.28 14.63
N ILE A 135 -3.70 -14.02 15.91
CA ILE A 135 -4.13 -12.70 16.38
C ILE A 135 -2.88 -11.85 16.33
N ILE A 136 -2.74 -11.04 15.27
CA ILE A 136 -1.67 -10.05 15.21
C ILE A 136 -1.95 -9.07 16.35
N LYS A 137 -1.08 -9.06 17.35
CA LYS A 137 -1.18 -8.15 18.49
C LYS A 137 -0.27 -6.96 18.24
N GLU A 138 -0.78 -5.79 18.60
CA GLU A 138 0.03 -4.58 18.79
C GLU A 138 1.13 -4.86 19.81
N SER A 139 2.22 -4.10 19.76
CA SER A 139 3.23 -4.22 20.81
C SER A 139 2.70 -3.72 22.15
N LYS A 140 3.35 -4.17 23.22
CA LYS A 140 3.07 -3.73 24.60
C LYS A 140 3.59 -2.32 24.90
N LEU A 141 4.33 -1.70 23.98
CA LEU A 141 4.85 -0.35 24.19
C LEU A 141 3.71 0.67 24.23
N PRO A 142 3.76 1.66 25.15
CA PRO A 142 2.77 2.74 25.19
C PRO A 142 2.76 3.52 23.87
N THR A 143 1.57 3.84 23.35
CA THR A 143 1.43 4.55 22.05
C THR A 143 2.16 5.90 22.03
N LYS A 144 2.18 6.62 23.15
CA LYS A 144 2.89 7.91 23.25
C LYS A 144 4.41 7.74 23.15
N GLU A 145 4.97 6.63 23.64
CA GLU A 145 6.40 6.33 23.48
C GLU A 145 6.71 5.93 22.04
N LEU A 146 5.85 5.11 21.43
CA LEU A 146 5.95 4.72 20.02
C LEU A 146 5.87 5.92 19.06
N ALA A 147 5.20 7.01 19.46
CA ALA A 147 5.17 8.24 18.67
C ALA A 147 6.56 8.85 18.43
N ASN A 148 7.53 8.58 19.31
CA ASN A 148 8.92 9.01 19.12
C ASN A 148 9.64 8.25 18.00
N TYR A 149 9.11 7.09 17.61
CA TYR A 149 9.66 6.19 16.59
C TYR A 149 8.77 6.14 15.34
N TYR A 150 7.94 7.16 15.10
CA TYR A 150 6.93 7.13 14.05
C TYR A 150 7.52 6.93 12.64
N ILE A 151 8.69 7.52 12.39
CA ILE A 151 9.38 7.39 11.09
C ILE A 151 9.91 5.97 10.93
N GLU A 152 10.52 5.42 11.98
CA GLU A 152 11.06 4.06 12.03
C GLU A 152 9.96 2.99 11.88
N LEU A 153 8.80 3.21 12.51
CA LEU A 153 7.61 2.38 12.32
C LEU A 153 7.17 2.35 10.85
N SER A 154 7.18 3.51 10.17
CA SER A 154 6.78 3.61 8.77
C SER A 154 7.68 2.81 7.81
N CYS A 155 8.91 2.49 8.21
CA CYS A 155 9.84 1.65 7.45
C CYS A 155 10.10 0.25 8.06
N GLN A 156 9.22 -0.19 8.98
CA GLN A 156 9.28 -1.52 9.60
C GLN A 156 10.60 -1.80 10.36
N ASP A 157 11.20 -0.78 10.97
CA ASP A 157 12.44 -0.95 11.72
C ASP A 157 12.19 -1.62 13.08
N ALA A 158 12.42 -2.93 13.16
CA ALA A 158 12.24 -3.71 14.38
C ALA A 158 13.23 -3.37 15.52
N ARG A 159 14.28 -2.57 15.26
CA ARG A 159 15.30 -2.21 16.26
C ARG A 159 14.78 -1.26 17.33
N ILE A 160 13.63 -0.61 17.11
CA ILE A 160 13.01 0.30 18.08
C ILE A 160 12.40 -0.43 19.29
N TYR A 161 12.20 -1.75 19.18
CA TYR A 161 11.61 -2.54 20.24
C TYR A 161 12.69 -3.06 21.19
N PRO A 162 12.49 -2.96 22.51
CA PRO A 162 13.41 -3.54 23.49
C PRO A 162 13.59 -5.03 23.20
N GLN A 163 14.84 -5.45 23.04
CA GLN A 163 15.20 -6.86 22.93
C GLN A 163 15.07 -7.46 24.34
N ALA A 164 13.91 -8.02 24.69
CA ALA A 164 13.79 -8.81 25.91
C ALA A 164 14.61 -10.09 25.75
N ASP A 165 15.20 -10.59 26.86
CA ASP A 165 16.03 -11.81 26.92
C ASP A 165 15.34 -13.09 26.40
N ASN A 166 14.04 -13.05 26.08
CA ASN A 166 13.30 -14.08 25.37
C ASN A 166 12.70 -13.49 24.09
N SER A 167 13.38 -13.73 22.98
CA SER A 167 13.17 -13.14 21.66
C SER A 167 11.85 -13.59 21.00
N GLU A 168 10.72 -12.97 21.35
CA GLU A 168 9.65 -12.82 20.37
C GLU A 168 10.06 -11.72 19.40
N VAL A 169 10.64 -12.11 18.26
CA VAL A 169 10.90 -11.20 17.14
C VAL A 169 9.56 -10.57 16.75
N ILE A 170 9.45 -9.25 16.88
CA ILE A 170 8.23 -8.56 16.50
C ILE A 170 7.99 -8.70 14.99
N SER A 171 6.79 -9.14 14.62
CA SER A 171 6.43 -9.35 13.22
C SER A 171 6.28 -8.02 12.48
N THR A 172 6.48 -8.01 11.16
CA THR A 172 6.22 -6.83 10.31
C THR A 172 4.77 -6.38 10.41
N ALA A 173 3.85 -7.33 10.60
CA ALA A 173 2.44 -7.05 10.79
C ALA A 173 2.17 -6.32 12.11
N SER A 174 2.83 -6.71 13.21
CA SER A 174 2.75 -5.99 14.49
C SER A 174 3.32 -4.57 14.39
N ILE A 175 4.39 -4.37 13.63
CA ILE A 175 4.93 -3.03 13.37
C ILE A 175 3.96 -2.18 12.55
N ALA A 176 3.29 -2.76 11.55
CA ALA A 176 2.25 -2.08 10.79
C ALA A 176 1.07 -1.64 11.68
N LEU A 177 0.59 -2.52 12.56
CA LEU A 177 -0.43 -2.16 13.54
C LEU A 177 0.03 -1.05 14.50
N ASP A 178 1.30 -1.06 14.92
CA ASP A 178 1.85 0.01 15.73
C ASP A 178 1.93 1.34 14.97
N PHE A 179 2.25 1.31 13.68
CA PHE A 179 2.23 2.49 12.82
C PHE A 179 0.81 3.06 12.68
N GLU A 180 -0.19 2.22 12.45
CA GLU A 180 -1.61 2.60 12.44
C GLU A 180 -2.05 3.16 13.80
N ARG A 181 -1.67 2.49 14.89
CA ARG A 181 -1.98 2.89 16.26
C ARG A 181 -1.43 4.26 16.61
N VAL A 182 -0.18 4.54 16.25
CA VAL A 182 0.43 5.85 16.45
C VAL A 182 -0.25 6.88 15.55
N THR A 183 -0.52 6.57 14.28
CA THR A 183 -1.24 7.48 13.37
C THR A 183 -2.61 7.89 13.92
N LYS A 184 -3.36 6.91 14.46
CA LYS A 184 -4.61 7.15 15.17
C LYS A 184 -4.43 8.07 16.37
N TYR A 185 -3.38 7.87 17.17
CA TYR A 185 -3.05 8.75 18.29
C TYR A 185 -2.74 10.18 17.81
N LEU A 186 -2.00 10.35 16.72
CA LEU A 186 -1.76 11.69 16.16
C LEU A 186 -3.07 12.37 15.78
N PHE A 187 -3.93 11.72 14.97
CA PHE A 187 -5.20 12.30 14.59
C PHE A 187 -6.15 12.57 15.76
N LYS A 188 -6.29 11.61 16.68
CA LYS A 188 -7.26 11.71 17.77
C LYS A 188 -6.76 12.59 18.92
N ASN A 189 -5.54 12.39 19.38
CA ASN A 189 -5.04 12.96 20.62
C ASN A 189 -4.25 14.24 20.40
N VAL A 190 -3.49 14.33 19.29
CA VAL A 190 -2.72 15.54 18.95
C VAL A 190 -3.59 16.53 18.18
N PHE A 191 -4.24 16.08 17.11
CA PHE A 191 -5.06 16.94 16.24
C PHE A 191 -6.52 17.08 16.68
N LYS A 192 -6.93 16.41 17.76
CA LYS A 192 -8.28 16.45 18.37
C LYS A 192 -9.44 16.09 17.41
N LEU A 193 -9.18 15.22 16.43
CA LEU A 193 -10.20 14.78 15.47
C LEU A 193 -10.99 13.57 16.00
N GLU A 194 -12.25 13.41 15.55
CA GLU A 194 -13.01 12.19 15.79
C GLU A 194 -12.49 11.09 14.87
N ILE A 195 -12.14 9.93 15.43
CA ILE A 195 -11.63 8.78 14.67
C ILE A 195 -12.48 7.55 14.90
N LYS A 196 -12.93 6.94 13.80
CA LYS A 196 -13.50 5.58 13.77
C LYS A 196 -12.49 4.66 13.10
N THR A 197 -12.15 3.56 13.76
CA THR A 197 -11.28 2.53 13.18
C THR A 197 -12.10 1.38 12.61
N GLN A 198 -11.43 0.57 11.80
CA GLN A 198 -11.97 -0.67 11.26
C GLN A 198 -12.64 -1.51 12.35
N ARG A 199 -13.80 -2.10 12.00
CA ARG A 199 -14.46 -3.12 12.82
C ARG A 199 -13.93 -4.47 12.40
N PHE A 200 -13.66 -5.33 13.39
CA PHE A 200 -13.19 -6.69 13.14
C PHE A 200 -14.13 -7.42 12.15
N GLY A 201 -13.54 -8.01 11.09
CA GLY A 201 -14.28 -8.74 10.06
C GLY A 201 -14.95 -7.89 8.97
N LYS A 202 -14.67 -6.57 8.88
CA LYS A 202 -15.10 -5.72 7.76
C LYS A 202 -13.89 -5.14 7.03
N GLU A 203 -13.89 -5.22 5.70
CA GLU A 203 -12.98 -4.42 4.88
C GLU A 203 -13.44 -2.95 4.92
N ASP A 204 -12.77 -2.18 5.76
CA ASP A 204 -12.88 -0.73 5.91
C ASP A 204 -11.44 -0.17 5.92
N PRO A 205 -11.22 1.12 5.59
CA PRO A 205 -9.90 1.73 5.69
C PRO A 205 -9.35 1.70 7.12
N ASP A 206 -8.03 1.82 7.27
CA ASP A 206 -7.34 1.81 8.58
C ASP A 206 -7.97 2.79 9.57
N GLY A 207 -8.39 3.96 9.08
CA GLY A 207 -9.36 4.76 9.81
C GLY A 207 -10.14 5.79 9.01
N ILE A 208 -11.17 6.30 9.68
CA ILE A 208 -12.09 7.32 9.21
C ILE A 208 -12.02 8.48 10.18
N ILE A 209 -11.60 9.63 9.67
CA ILE A 209 -11.58 10.91 10.35
C ILE A 209 -12.90 11.60 10.12
N LYS A 210 -13.46 12.16 11.19
CA LYS A 210 -14.55 13.11 11.12
C LYS A 210 -14.12 14.42 11.78
N ASP A 211 -14.20 15.51 11.04
CA ASP A 211 -13.96 16.85 11.60
C ASP A 211 -15.21 17.39 12.32
N ASP A 212 -15.08 18.57 12.89
CA ASP A 212 -16.14 19.27 13.62
C ASP A 212 -17.33 19.68 12.73
N GLU A 213 -17.08 19.93 11.45
CA GLU A 213 -18.10 20.19 10.44
C GLU A 213 -18.81 18.92 9.92
N GLY A 214 -18.33 17.75 10.34
CA GLY A 214 -18.88 16.46 9.94
C GLY A 214 -18.39 15.94 8.59
N ASN A 215 -17.37 16.58 8.01
CA ASN A 215 -16.66 16.06 6.85
C ASN A 215 -15.92 14.77 7.22
N LEU A 216 -15.86 13.85 6.26
CA LEU A 216 -15.26 12.53 6.39
C LEU A 216 -14.02 12.42 5.53
N PHE A 217 -12.94 11.93 6.13
CA PHE A 217 -11.70 11.61 5.44
C PHE A 217 -11.32 10.18 5.76
N PHE A 218 -10.95 9.40 4.74
CA PHE A 218 -10.39 8.07 4.96
C PHE A 218 -8.88 8.18 5.00
N TYR A 219 -8.21 7.35 5.81
CA TYR A 219 -6.77 7.21 5.76
C TYR A 219 -6.30 5.76 5.74
N GLU A 220 -5.14 5.58 5.11
CA GLU A 220 -4.37 4.32 5.07
C GLU A 220 -2.93 4.57 5.50
N CYS A 221 -2.40 3.66 6.31
CA CYS A 221 -1.03 3.62 6.78
C CYS A 221 -0.31 2.50 6.03
N LYS A 222 0.61 2.87 5.14
CA LYS A 222 1.41 1.88 4.38
C LYS A 222 2.85 1.89 4.87
N THR A 223 3.22 0.82 5.59
CA THR A 223 4.62 0.58 5.95
C THR A 223 5.39 -0.03 4.79
N VAL A 224 6.69 0.26 4.68
CA VAL A 224 7.55 -0.27 3.61
C VAL A 224 8.94 -0.62 4.13
N LEU A 225 9.38 -1.88 3.99
CA LEU A 225 10.73 -2.27 4.45
C LEU A 225 11.85 -1.56 3.67
N ASN A 226 11.64 -1.33 2.36
CA ASN A 226 12.52 -0.53 1.52
C ASN A 226 11.72 0.62 0.90
N PRO A 227 11.75 1.83 1.48
CA PRO A 227 11.19 3.00 0.83
C PRO A 227 11.83 3.25 -0.56
N PRO A 228 11.08 3.82 -1.53
CA PRO A 228 9.77 4.42 -1.37
C PRO A 228 8.58 3.46 -1.65
N TYR A 229 7.41 3.81 -1.11
CA TYR A 229 6.14 3.17 -1.40
C TYR A 229 5.69 3.47 -2.84
N LYS A 230 5.32 2.40 -3.58
CA LYS A 230 5.11 2.45 -5.05
C LYS A 230 3.65 2.52 -5.48
N MET A 231 2.72 2.59 -4.52
CA MET A 231 1.27 2.49 -4.73
C MET A 231 0.84 1.46 -5.80
N PRO A 232 0.90 0.19 -5.44
CA PRO A 232 0.63 -0.95 -6.32
C PRO A 232 -0.83 -1.03 -6.78
N ILE A 233 -1.11 -1.83 -7.82
CA ILE A 233 -2.47 -1.95 -8.41
C ILE A 233 -3.51 -2.36 -7.37
N ALA A 234 -3.19 -3.35 -6.53
CA ALA A 234 -4.11 -3.84 -5.51
C ALA A 234 -4.58 -2.73 -4.57
N HIS A 235 -3.66 -1.87 -4.09
CA HIS A 235 -4.03 -0.78 -3.18
C HIS A 235 -4.84 0.30 -3.90
N ARG A 236 -4.57 0.57 -5.19
CA ARG A 236 -5.40 1.49 -5.97
C ARG A 236 -6.84 0.97 -6.11
N LEU A 237 -7.00 -0.33 -6.36
CA LEU A 237 -8.33 -0.96 -6.41
C LEU A 237 -9.01 -0.93 -5.04
N GLN A 238 -8.28 -1.19 -3.96
CA GLN A 238 -8.79 -1.11 -2.60
C GLN A 238 -9.31 0.30 -2.27
N ILE A 239 -8.52 1.34 -2.55
CA ILE A 239 -8.91 2.74 -2.37
C ILE A 239 -10.18 3.04 -3.18
N ARG A 240 -10.20 2.67 -4.48
CA ARG A 240 -11.37 2.85 -5.34
C ARG A 240 -12.61 2.18 -4.77
N ASN A 241 -12.48 0.96 -4.26
CA ASN A 241 -13.59 0.19 -3.70
C ASN A 241 -14.14 0.85 -2.42
N TYR A 242 -13.29 1.39 -1.56
CA TYR A 242 -13.74 2.15 -0.39
C TYR A 242 -14.50 3.43 -0.78
N ILE A 243 -14.01 4.16 -1.78
CA ILE A 243 -14.69 5.36 -2.27
C ILE A 243 -16.02 4.98 -2.97
N GLU A 244 -16.06 3.87 -3.70
CA GLU A 244 -17.29 3.37 -4.30
C GLU A 244 -18.31 2.90 -3.24
N LYS A 245 -17.84 2.34 -2.13
CA LYS A 245 -18.69 1.95 -1.01
C LYS A 245 -19.35 3.17 -0.38
N ILE A 246 -18.59 4.24 -0.11
CA ILE A 246 -19.15 5.47 0.49
C ILE A 246 -20.03 6.25 -0.49
N SER A 247 -19.76 6.21 -1.80
CA SER A 247 -20.60 6.88 -2.82
C SER A 247 -22.04 6.36 -2.86
N LYS A 248 -22.25 5.13 -2.40
CA LYS A 248 -23.56 4.46 -2.31
C LYS A 248 -24.26 4.69 -0.97
N THR A 249 -23.69 5.46 -0.04
CA THR A 249 -24.32 5.77 1.25
C THR A 249 -24.81 7.21 1.31
N LYS A 250 -25.55 7.53 2.38
CA LYS A 250 -25.97 8.91 2.69
C LYS A 250 -24.80 9.84 3.02
N ASP A 251 -23.64 9.29 3.34
CA ASP A 251 -22.47 10.03 3.80
C ASP A 251 -21.59 10.53 2.63
N LYS A 252 -21.96 10.23 1.38
CA LYS A 252 -21.21 10.61 0.17
C LYS A 252 -20.90 12.11 0.07
N GLU A 253 -21.85 12.97 0.45
CA GLU A 253 -21.70 14.43 0.38
C GLU A 253 -20.71 14.95 1.43
N ASN A 254 -20.55 14.20 2.53
CA ASN A 254 -19.62 14.51 3.60
C ASN A 254 -18.22 13.95 3.31
N PHE A 255 -18.04 13.07 2.33
CA PHE A 255 -16.72 12.54 1.99
C PHE A 255 -15.87 13.60 1.28
N LYS A 256 -14.79 14.06 1.94
CA LYS A 256 -13.94 15.16 1.47
C LYS A 256 -12.53 14.74 1.08
N GLY A 257 -12.15 13.48 1.27
CA GLY A 257 -10.92 12.97 0.67
C GLY A 257 -10.37 11.69 1.28
N TYR A 258 -9.29 11.23 0.68
CA TYR A 258 -8.58 10.01 1.04
C TYR A 258 -7.10 10.33 1.26
N ILE A 259 -6.53 9.87 2.37
CA ILE A 259 -5.18 10.20 2.81
C ILE A 259 -4.34 8.91 2.86
N ILE A 260 -3.18 8.90 2.24
CA ILE A 260 -2.26 7.76 2.31
C ILE A 260 -0.99 8.21 3.01
N ILE A 261 -0.60 7.52 4.07
CA ILE A 261 0.55 7.86 4.90
C ILE A 261 1.59 6.76 4.77
N SER A 262 2.83 7.12 4.44
CA SER A 262 3.94 6.17 4.30
C SER A 262 5.27 6.85 4.59
N HIS A 263 6.36 6.09 4.68
CA HIS A 263 7.70 6.65 4.89
C HIS A 263 8.07 7.68 3.81
N SER A 264 7.86 7.32 2.53
CA SER A 264 8.15 8.15 1.35
C SER A 264 7.48 7.54 0.11
N PHE A 265 7.33 8.30 -0.96
CA PHE A 265 6.61 7.89 -2.18
C PHE A 265 7.50 7.89 -3.42
N SER A 266 7.19 7.01 -4.39
CA SER A 266 7.93 6.97 -5.65
C SER A 266 7.64 8.19 -6.52
N ASP A 267 8.58 8.59 -7.38
CA ASP A 267 8.46 9.80 -8.22
C ASP A 267 7.20 9.82 -9.12
N ASN A 268 6.69 8.64 -9.50
CA ASN A 268 5.48 8.50 -10.31
C ASN A 268 4.18 8.40 -9.49
N ILE A 269 4.19 8.71 -8.19
CA ILE A 269 3.03 8.54 -7.31
C ILE A 269 1.82 9.32 -7.79
N MET A 270 2.02 10.52 -8.37
CA MET A 270 0.95 11.36 -8.92
C MET A 270 0.16 10.62 -10.02
N ASN A 271 0.86 10.03 -10.98
CA ASN A 271 0.24 9.24 -12.04
C ASN A 271 -0.50 8.02 -11.48
N LYS A 272 -0.03 7.48 -10.34
CA LYS A 272 -0.72 6.37 -9.66
C LYS A 272 -1.99 6.84 -8.95
N ILE A 273 -2.01 8.04 -8.37
CA ILE A 273 -3.18 8.63 -7.73
C ILE A 273 -4.28 8.86 -8.77
N GLU A 274 -3.92 9.48 -9.90
CA GLU A 274 -4.84 9.68 -11.02
C GLU A 274 -5.43 8.36 -11.54
N ALA A 275 -4.60 7.31 -11.58
CA ALA A 275 -5.02 5.98 -12.02
C ALA A 275 -5.97 5.22 -11.06
N VAL A 276 -6.31 5.77 -9.88
CA VAL A 276 -7.35 5.19 -9.01
C VAL A 276 -8.73 5.32 -9.66
N ASN A 277 -8.97 6.38 -10.44
CA ASN A 277 -10.24 6.66 -11.12
C ASN A 277 -11.45 6.54 -10.17
N SER A 278 -11.46 7.40 -9.15
CA SER A 278 -12.49 7.43 -8.11
C SER A 278 -13.87 7.80 -8.68
N PRO A 279 -14.97 7.17 -8.21
CA PRO A 279 -16.33 7.53 -8.62
C PRO A 279 -16.83 8.85 -7.99
N LEU A 280 -16.15 9.33 -6.95
CA LEU A 280 -16.40 10.65 -6.35
C LEU A 280 -15.26 11.59 -6.70
N ASP A 281 -15.60 12.85 -6.96
CA ASP A 281 -14.63 13.95 -7.14
C ASP A 281 -14.10 14.41 -5.79
N ALA A 282 -13.44 13.49 -5.08
CA ALA A 282 -12.82 13.74 -3.79
C ALA A 282 -11.30 13.60 -3.93
N PRO A 283 -10.52 14.53 -3.37
CA PRO A 283 -9.07 14.49 -3.46
C PRO A 283 -8.48 13.24 -2.80
N ILE A 284 -7.46 12.67 -3.43
CA ILE A 284 -6.60 11.63 -2.86
C ILE A 284 -5.22 12.25 -2.64
N CYS A 285 -4.77 12.27 -1.40
CA CYS A 285 -3.50 12.85 -1.00
C CYS A 285 -2.55 11.80 -0.42
N VAL A 286 -1.26 12.10 -0.50
CA VAL A 286 -0.19 11.32 0.12
C VAL A 286 0.60 12.21 1.08
N ILE A 287 0.91 11.69 2.27
CA ILE A 287 1.64 12.40 3.33
C ILE A 287 2.81 11.54 3.76
N GLU A 288 4.01 12.11 3.77
CA GLU A 288 5.17 11.40 4.32
C GLU A 288 5.12 11.40 5.84
N ALA A 289 5.46 10.26 6.46
CA ALA A 289 5.44 10.09 7.91
C ALA A 289 6.29 11.15 8.63
N ARG A 290 7.41 11.58 8.01
CA ARG A 290 8.26 12.66 8.52
C ARG A 290 7.53 14.00 8.63
N ASP A 291 6.73 14.35 7.64
CA ASP A 291 6.04 15.65 7.58
C ASP A 291 4.89 15.67 8.58
N LEU A 292 4.14 14.55 8.66
CA LEU A 292 3.08 14.39 9.64
C LEU A 292 3.61 14.43 11.09
N ALA A 293 4.73 13.75 11.37
CA ALA A 293 5.36 13.78 12.70
C ALA A 293 5.90 15.17 13.07
N ALA A 294 6.59 15.82 12.13
CA ALA A 294 7.11 17.17 12.34
C ALA A 294 5.97 18.16 12.63
N PHE A 295 4.89 18.08 11.86
CA PHE A 295 3.71 18.91 12.09
C PHE A 295 3.02 18.57 13.41
N ALA A 296 2.84 17.29 13.73
CA ALA A 296 2.21 16.88 14.99
C ALA A 296 2.93 17.45 16.22
N LYS A 297 4.28 17.43 16.22
CA LYS A 297 5.08 18.02 17.29
C LYS A 297 4.88 19.54 17.40
N LYS A 298 4.83 20.23 16.26
CA LYS A 298 4.56 21.68 16.19
C LYS A 298 3.15 22.00 16.69
N TRP A 299 2.15 21.24 16.25
CA TRP A 299 0.75 21.41 16.64
C TRP A 299 0.53 21.17 18.13
N GLU A 300 1.04 20.07 18.69
CA GLU A 300 0.91 19.77 20.12
C GLU A 300 1.51 20.88 20.99
N THR A 301 2.58 21.53 20.52
CA THR A 301 3.25 22.62 21.24
C THR A 301 2.46 23.93 21.15
N ASN A 302 1.95 24.28 19.96
CA ASN A 302 1.37 25.60 19.70
C ASN A 302 -0.15 25.65 19.90
N PHE A 303 -0.84 24.53 19.71
CA PHE A 303 -2.30 24.40 19.66
C PHE A 303 -2.79 23.15 20.44
N PRO A 304 -2.41 22.98 21.72
CA PRO A 304 -2.62 21.73 22.46
C PRO A 304 -4.10 21.37 22.71
N ILE A 305 -5.00 22.35 22.60
CA ILE A 305 -6.44 22.21 22.85
C ILE A 305 -7.29 22.34 21.58
N ASP A 306 -6.72 22.83 20.48
CA ASP A 306 -7.48 23.14 19.28
C ASP A 306 -7.64 21.90 18.39
N THR A 307 -8.76 21.88 17.66
CA THR A 307 -9.02 20.88 16.61
C THR A 307 -8.37 21.31 15.31
N PHE A 308 -7.57 20.42 14.73
CA PHE A 308 -6.88 20.69 13.47
C PHE A 308 -7.89 20.75 12.31
N PRO A 309 -7.90 21.82 11.49
CA PRO A 309 -8.84 21.96 10.37
C PRO A 309 -8.39 21.11 9.16
N ILE A 310 -8.44 19.78 9.29
CA ILE A 310 -7.87 18.84 8.32
C ILE A 310 -8.33 19.06 6.88
N LYS A 311 -9.57 19.52 6.66
CA LYS A 311 -10.08 19.85 5.32
C LYS A 311 -9.20 20.82 4.53
N GLN A 312 -8.43 21.68 5.21
CA GLN A 312 -7.62 22.73 4.57
C GLN A 312 -6.35 22.17 3.91
N ILE A 313 -5.86 21.01 4.37
CA ILE A 313 -4.65 20.39 3.81
C ILE A 313 -4.94 19.32 2.76
N VAL A 314 -6.17 18.79 2.73
CA VAL A 314 -6.50 17.67 1.84
C VAL A 314 -6.69 18.19 0.42
N LYS A 315 -5.75 17.83 -0.45
CA LYS A 315 -5.70 18.17 -1.87
C LYS A 315 -5.22 16.99 -2.69
N ASN A 316 -5.46 16.96 -4.00
CA ASN A 316 -4.89 15.93 -4.84
C ASN A 316 -3.36 16.01 -4.84
N GLY A 317 -2.70 14.89 -4.54
CA GLY A 317 -1.25 14.76 -4.60
C GLY A 317 -0.52 14.83 -3.25
N ILE A 318 0.72 15.33 -3.29
CA ILE A 318 1.61 15.32 -2.12
C ILE A 318 1.26 16.50 -1.20
N VAL A 319 1.01 16.17 0.07
CA VAL A 319 0.89 17.15 1.17
C VAL A 319 2.18 17.11 1.97
N THR A 320 2.79 18.28 2.09
CA THR A 320 4.09 18.48 2.75
C THR A 320 3.92 19.31 4.01
N LEU A 321 4.99 19.42 4.81
CA LEU A 321 4.99 20.31 5.99
C LEU A 321 4.61 21.77 5.65
N LYS A 322 4.93 22.26 4.44
CA LYS A 322 4.53 23.62 4.02
C LYS A 322 3.02 23.78 3.90
N ASP A 323 2.33 22.75 3.43
CA ASP A 323 0.88 22.77 3.26
C ASP A 323 0.19 22.83 4.63
N PHE A 324 0.71 22.06 5.59
CA PHE A 324 0.27 22.14 6.98
C PHE A 324 0.48 23.54 7.58
N ASP A 325 1.63 24.15 7.34
CA ASP A 325 1.95 25.48 7.86
C ASP A 325 1.06 26.57 7.23
N GLN A 326 0.68 26.42 5.96
CA GLN A 326 -0.25 27.33 5.29
C GLN A 326 -1.66 27.25 5.86
N ALA A 327 -2.10 26.08 6.33
CA ALA A 327 -3.41 25.91 6.98
C ALA A 327 -3.49 26.57 8.38
N LEU A 328 -2.39 27.12 8.90
CA LEU A 328 -2.37 27.87 10.16
C LEU A 328 -2.67 29.37 9.99
N HIS A 329 -2.77 29.85 8.75
CA HIS A 329 -2.85 31.28 8.40
C HIS A 329 -4.14 31.62 7.64
#